data_AF-A0A353E511-F1
#
_entry.id   AF-A0A353E511-F1
#
_cell.length_a   1.000
_cell.length_b   1.000
_cell.length_c   1.000
_cell.angle_alpha   90.00
_cell.angle_beta   90.00
_cell.angle_gamma   90.00
#
_symmetry.space_group_name_H-M   'P 1'
#
loop_
_entity.id
_entity.type
_entity.pdbx_description
1 polymer ?
#
loop_
_entity_poly.entity_id
_entity_poly.type
_entity_poly.pdbx_seq_one_letter_code
_entity_poly.pdbx_strand_id
1 'polypeptide(L)'
;MARHPLWNDEYWLLLLQLYQKKPMGVKPLYSRGMVDLSLELHIPPEFLHEQMFKLRMVTPHIKRLWDKYANNPRRLSHDIQTLRKMNGCGNAQAFYEGVDINESFEKDWEPLACEPSLTLVKLTIILDLYFQLTPITMVPETPEIIDLGKLIKTSPKVIAEAMRVFQYCDPYLNREDVLITPLLDACSEIWHRYGNGNPDSLYKLANELKIYFK
;
A
#
# COMPACT_ATOMS: atom_id res chain seq x y z
N MET A 1 22.49 -11.78 4.44
CA MET A 1 21.16 -11.15 4.42
C MET A 1 20.19 -12.16 5.02
N ALA A 2 19.54 -11.82 6.13
CA ALA A 2 18.52 -12.68 6.71
C ALA A 2 17.42 -12.89 5.66
N ARG A 3 17.05 -14.15 5.41
CA ARG A 3 15.89 -14.47 4.57
C ARG A 3 14.65 -14.07 5.36
N HIS A 4 13.74 -13.30 4.76
CA HIS A 4 12.44 -13.03 5.37
C HIS A 4 11.77 -14.37 5.71
N PRO A 5 11.19 -14.56 6.90
CA PRO A 5 10.69 -15.86 7.35
C PRO A 5 9.69 -16.51 6.38
N LEU A 6 8.87 -15.69 5.72
CA LEU A 6 7.86 -16.15 4.75
C LEU A 6 8.38 -16.30 3.31
N TRP A 7 9.65 -15.98 3.03
CA TRP A 7 10.16 -16.03 1.66
C TRP A 7 10.42 -17.45 1.17
N ASN A 8 9.79 -17.83 0.05
CA ASN A 8 10.05 -19.07 -0.69
C ASN A 8 10.69 -18.75 -2.06
N ASP A 9 11.67 -19.56 -2.48
CA ASP A 9 12.33 -19.42 -3.79
C ASP A 9 11.36 -19.59 -4.97
N GLU A 10 10.23 -20.27 -4.79
CA GLU A 10 9.22 -20.36 -5.85
C GLU A 10 8.53 -19.01 -6.15
N TYR A 11 8.55 -18.06 -5.21
CA TYR A 11 8.00 -16.71 -5.40
C TYR A 11 8.81 -15.86 -6.39
N TRP A 12 10.00 -16.30 -6.79
CA TRP A 12 10.73 -15.73 -7.92
C TRP A 12 9.89 -15.72 -9.21
N LEU A 13 9.00 -16.72 -9.41
CA LEU A 13 8.12 -16.78 -10.57
C LEU A 13 7.11 -15.63 -10.57
N LEU A 14 6.53 -15.33 -9.41
CA LEU A 14 5.56 -14.24 -9.23
C LEU A 14 6.23 -12.88 -9.48
N LEU A 15 7.42 -12.66 -8.90
CA LEU A 15 8.20 -11.43 -9.14
C LEU A 15 8.64 -11.31 -10.60
N LEU A 16 9.06 -12.40 -11.24
CA LEU A 16 9.46 -12.39 -12.65
C LEU A 16 8.28 -12.02 -13.56
N GLN A 17 7.09 -12.59 -13.30
CA GLN A 17 5.88 -12.22 -14.05
C GLN A 17 5.58 -10.74 -13.90
N LEU A 18 5.66 -10.21 -12.67
CA LEU A 18 5.44 -8.79 -12.41
C LEU A 18 6.50 -7.92 -13.12
N TYR A 19 7.77 -8.31 -13.06
CA TYR A 19 8.88 -7.64 -13.74
C TYR A 19 8.70 -7.58 -15.27
N GLN A 20 8.18 -8.65 -15.89
CA GLN A 20 7.94 -8.75 -17.33
C GLN A 20 6.72 -7.95 -17.81
N LYS A 21 5.77 -7.58 -16.94
CA LYS A 21 4.63 -6.72 -17.33
C LYS A 21 5.17 -5.40 -17.90
N LYS A 22 4.53 -4.84 -18.93
CA LYS A 22 4.99 -3.57 -19.52
C LYS A 22 4.73 -2.37 -18.57
N PRO A 23 5.62 -1.37 -18.51
CA PRO A 23 6.98 -1.38 -19.04
C PRO A 23 7.86 -2.38 -18.26
N MET A 24 8.65 -3.18 -18.97
CA MET A 24 9.47 -4.23 -18.35
C MET A 24 10.51 -3.62 -17.42
N GLY A 25 10.69 -4.20 -16.23
CA GLY A 25 11.63 -3.71 -15.24
C GLY A 25 11.13 -3.81 -13.80
N VAL A 26 11.95 -3.29 -12.89
CA VAL A 26 11.58 -3.09 -11.49
C VAL A 26 10.38 -2.16 -11.43
N LYS A 27 9.33 -2.59 -10.73
CA LYS A 27 8.12 -1.80 -10.52
C LYS A 27 8.31 -0.84 -9.36
N PRO A 28 7.63 0.32 -9.36
CA PRO A 28 7.58 1.17 -8.19
C PRO A 28 7.15 0.39 -6.94
N LEU A 29 7.68 0.79 -5.78
CA LEU A 29 7.48 0.15 -4.47
C LEU A 29 5.99 -0.13 -4.19
N TYR A 30 5.14 0.90 -4.26
CA TYR A 30 3.69 0.75 -4.07
C TYR A 30 2.91 0.71 -5.39
N SER A 31 3.50 0.18 -6.46
CA SER A 31 2.71 -0.14 -7.66
C SER A 31 1.65 -1.17 -7.34
N ARG A 32 0.48 -1.09 -8.01
CA ARG A 32 -0.65 -1.99 -7.74
C ARG A 32 -0.26 -3.46 -7.73
N GLY A 33 0.49 -3.92 -8.74
CA GLY A 33 0.94 -5.31 -8.80
C GLY A 33 1.91 -5.71 -7.69
N MET A 34 2.71 -4.77 -7.15
CA MET A 34 3.60 -5.04 -6.03
C MET A 34 2.82 -5.17 -4.72
N VAL A 35 1.91 -4.23 -4.46
CA VAL A 35 1.07 -4.25 -3.26
C VAL A 35 0.14 -5.46 -3.26
N ASP A 36 -0.55 -5.73 -4.37
CA ASP A 36 -1.44 -6.89 -4.47
C ASP A 36 -0.66 -8.21 -4.23
N LEU A 37 0.58 -8.31 -4.72
CA LEU A 37 1.45 -9.46 -4.46
C LEU A 37 1.96 -9.51 -3.01
N SER A 38 2.21 -8.34 -2.40
CA SER A 38 2.62 -8.22 -1.01
C SER A 38 1.53 -8.74 -0.08
N LEU A 39 0.28 -8.34 -0.33
CA LEU A 39 -0.90 -8.83 0.37
C LEU A 39 -1.15 -10.33 0.11
N GLU A 40 -0.95 -10.81 -1.11
CA GLU A 40 -1.07 -12.25 -1.44
C GLU A 40 -0.07 -13.11 -0.66
N LEU A 41 1.15 -12.60 -0.44
CA LEU A 41 2.24 -13.35 0.19
C LEU A 41 2.41 -13.06 1.67
N HIS A 42 1.66 -12.11 2.24
CA HIS A 42 1.89 -11.56 3.58
C HIS A 42 3.34 -11.08 3.78
N ILE A 43 3.96 -10.50 2.75
CA ILE A 43 5.35 -9.99 2.76
C ILE A 43 5.34 -8.49 2.41
N PRO A 44 5.99 -7.62 3.21
CA PRO A 44 5.98 -6.18 2.94
C PRO A 44 6.51 -5.80 1.54
N PRO A 45 5.94 -4.77 0.88
CA PRO A 45 6.37 -4.32 -0.44
C PRO A 45 7.86 -4.01 -0.55
N GLU A 46 8.49 -3.50 0.51
CA GLU A 46 9.91 -3.13 0.57
C GLU A 46 10.79 -4.34 0.30
N PHE A 47 10.47 -5.48 0.93
CA PHE A 47 11.22 -6.71 0.76
C PHE A 47 11.05 -7.29 -0.66
N LEU A 48 9.83 -7.29 -1.19
CA LEU A 48 9.56 -7.76 -2.56
C LEU A 48 10.23 -6.87 -3.61
N HIS A 49 10.24 -5.57 -3.39
CA HIS A 49 10.91 -4.60 -4.24
C HIS A 49 12.43 -4.83 -4.26
N GLU A 50 13.05 -5.07 -3.10
CA GLU A 50 14.47 -5.47 -3.01
C GLU A 50 14.76 -6.78 -3.75
N GLN A 51 13.88 -7.80 -3.64
CA GLN A 51 14.05 -9.04 -4.39
C GLN A 51 13.93 -8.78 -5.89
N MET A 52 13.00 -7.92 -6.31
CA MET A 52 12.82 -7.57 -7.72
C MET A 52 14.06 -6.91 -8.31
N PHE A 53 14.82 -6.10 -7.54
CA PHE A 53 16.11 -5.58 -7.99
C PHE A 53 17.12 -6.67 -8.33
N LYS A 54 17.12 -7.79 -7.59
CA LYS A 54 18.04 -8.90 -7.85
C LYS A 54 17.75 -9.61 -9.19
N LEU A 55 16.55 -9.46 -9.77
CA LEU A 55 16.27 -9.94 -11.13
C LEU A 55 17.15 -9.29 -12.20
N ARG A 56 17.74 -8.12 -11.91
CA ARG A 56 18.73 -7.44 -12.77
C ARG A 56 20.13 -8.03 -12.65
N MET A 57 20.41 -8.79 -11.60
CA MET A 57 21.73 -9.35 -11.33
C MET A 57 21.97 -10.61 -12.17
N VAL A 58 23.18 -10.75 -12.72
CA VAL A 58 23.58 -11.91 -13.53
C VAL A 58 24.11 -13.04 -12.63
N THR A 59 23.31 -13.46 -11.66
CA THR A 59 23.65 -14.65 -10.85
C THR A 59 23.28 -15.93 -11.61
N PRO A 60 23.97 -17.06 -11.39
CA PRO A 60 23.65 -18.32 -12.08
C PRO A 60 22.20 -18.77 -11.89
N HIS A 61 21.62 -18.57 -10.70
CA HIS A 61 20.23 -18.90 -10.41
C HIS A 61 19.26 -18.03 -11.21
N ILE A 62 19.43 -16.71 -11.19
CA ILE A 62 18.60 -15.75 -11.94
C ILE A 62 18.73 -15.97 -13.44
N LYS A 63 19.94 -16.27 -13.95
CA LYS A 63 20.16 -16.61 -15.36
C LYS A 63 19.33 -17.83 -15.78
N ARG A 64 19.36 -18.92 -15.01
CA ARG A 64 18.52 -20.12 -15.28
C ARG A 64 17.03 -19.80 -15.26
N LEU A 65 16.59 -18.94 -14.35
CA LEU A 65 15.20 -18.49 -14.28
C LEU A 65 14.79 -17.74 -15.55
N TRP A 66 15.61 -16.77 -15.98
CA TRP A 66 15.40 -16.05 -17.24
C TRP A 66 15.42 -16.99 -18.44
N ASP A 67 16.44 -17.84 -18.59
CA ASP A 67 16.55 -18.78 -19.71
C ASP A 67 15.31 -19.70 -19.83
N LYS A 68 14.71 -20.08 -18.70
CA LYS A 68 13.51 -20.94 -18.67
C LYS A 68 12.21 -20.21 -19.03
N TYR A 69 12.06 -18.94 -18.65
CA TYR A 69 10.77 -18.25 -18.65
C TYR A 69 10.71 -16.96 -19.50
N ALA A 70 11.83 -16.32 -19.82
CA ALA A 70 11.89 -15.03 -20.53
C ALA A 70 11.07 -15.02 -21.82
N ASN A 71 11.24 -16.08 -22.62
CA ASN A 71 10.64 -16.21 -23.94
C ASN A 71 9.41 -17.13 -23.93
N ASN A 72 8.93 -17.53 -22.75
CA ASN A 72 7.81 -18.47 -22.64
C ASN A 72 6.78 -18.02 -21.58
N PRO A 73 6.03 -16.94 -21.86
CA PRO A 73 5.07 -16.38 -20.91
C PRO A 73 3.91 -17.33 -20.60
N ARG A 74 3.55 -18.23 -21.53
CA ARG A 74 2.52 -19.26 -21.31
C ARG A 74 2.96 -20.26 -20.25
N ARG A 75 4.20 -20.75 -20.34
CA ARG A 75 4.79 -21.63 -19.33
C ARG A 75 4.89 -20.95 -17.98
N LEU A 76 5.37 -19.71 -17.93
CA LEU A 76 5.45 -18.94 -16.69
C LEU A 76 4.08 -18.82 -16.02
N SER A 77 3.04 -18.48 -16.80
CA SER A 77 1.68 -18.33 -16.30
C SER A 77 1.09 -19.66 -15.80
N HIS A 78 1.34 -20.76 -16.51
CA HIS A 78 0.92 -22.11 -16.09
C HIS A 78 1.56 -22.53 -14.76
N ASP A 79 2.89 -22.34 -14.64
CA ASP A 79 3.61 -22.72 -13.43
C ASP A 79 3.18 -21.86 -12.23
N ILE A 80 2.94 -20.56 -12.43
CA ILE A 80 2.36 -19.66 -11.42
C ILE A 80 0.95 -20.08 -11.02
N GLN A 81 0.12 -20.48 -11.98
CA GLN A 81 -1.23 -20.96 -11.67
C GLN A 81 -1.17 -22.25 -10.83
N THR A 82 -0.19 -23.12 -11.10
CA THR A 82 0.04 -24.33 -10.31
C THR A 82 0.49 -23.98 -8.89
N LEU A 83 1.44 -23.05 -8.75
CA LEU A 83 1.88 -22.51 -7.46
C LEU A 83 0.71 -21.95 -6.64
N ARG A 84 -0.12 -21.09 -7.24
CA ARG A 84 -1.27 -20.49 -6.56
C ARG A 84 -2.33 -21.50 -6.15
N LYS A 85 -2.47 -22.62 -6.87
CA LYS A 85 -3.34 -23.74 -6.46
C LYS A 85 -2.76 -24.52 -5.28
N MET A 86 -1.44 -24.49 -5.10
CA MET A 86 -0.76 -25.10 -3.97
C MET A 86 -0.74 -24.18 -2.74
N ASN A 87 -0.79 -22.86 -2.93
CA ASN A 87 -1.07 -21.90 -1.84
C ASN A 87 -2.45 -22.21 -1.25
N GLY A 88 -2.47 -22.76 -0.03
CA GLY A 88 -3.67 -23.30 0.64
C GLY A 88 -3.60 -24.80 0.94
N CYS A 89 -2.65 -25.55 0.36
CA CYS A 89 -2.38 -26.97 0.69
C CYS A 89 -1.58 -27.15 2.00
N GLY A 90 -1.89 -26.31 2.99
CA GLY A 90 -1.28 -26.29 4.32
C GLY A 90 -2.07 -25.31 5.18
N ASN A 91 -2.49 -25.74 6.38
CA ASN A 91 -3.41 -25.01 7.26
C ASN A 91 -2.69 -23.85 8.00
N ALA A 92 -1.95 -23.01 7.29
CA ALA A 92 -1.20 -21.90 7.89
C ALA A 92 -2.15 -20.85 8.52
N GLN A 93 -3.27 -20.53 7.85
CA GLN A 93 -4.32 -19.69 8.43
C GLN A 93 -4.87 -20.28 9.74
N ALA A 94 -5.15 -21.59 9.76
CA ALA A 94 -5.64 -22.30 10.95
C ALA A 94 -4.60 -22.41 12.07
N PHE A 95 -3.30 -22.30 11.75
CA PHE A 95 -2.22 -22.35 12.74
C PHE A 95 -2.07 -21.02 13.50
N TYR A 96 -2.41 -19.89 12.88
CA TYR A 96 -2.33 -18.54 13.47
C TYR A 96 -3.70 -17.95 13.83
N GLU A 97 -4.77 -18.75 13.72
CA GLU A 97 -6.13 -18.34 14.09
C GLU A 97 -6.17 -18.01 15.59
N GLY A 98 -6.33 -16.72 15.94
CA GLY A 98 -6.33 -16.23 17.32
C GLY A 98 -5.00 -15.65 17.82
N VAL A 99 -3.97 -15.55 16.97
CA VAL A 99 -2.76 -14.77 17.28
C VAL A 99 -2.90 -13.39 16.68
N ASP A 100 -3.17 -12.40 17.53
CA ASP A 100 -3.21 -10.98 17.15
C ASP A 100 -1.78 -10.52 16.82
N ILE A 101 -1.38 -10.60 15.54
CA ILE A 101 -0.13 -10.00 15.06
C ILE A 101 -0.41 -8.50 14.96
N ASN A 102 -0.07 -7.77 16.03
CA ASN A 102 -0.57 -6.42 16.24
C ASN A 102 -0.10 -5.37 15.21
N GLU A 103 0.83 -5.69 14.31
CA GLU A 103 1.52 -4.72 13.46
C GLU A 103 1.81 -5.23 12.04
N SER A 104 0.85 -5.92 11.39
CA SER A 104 1.02 -6.22 9.96
C SER A 104 0.75 -4.96 9.11
N PHE A 105 1.61 -4.71 8.11
CA PHE A 105 1.42 -3.62 7.14
C PHE A 105 0.09 -3.70 6.38
N GLU A 106 -0.54 -4.88 6.40
CA GLU A 106 -1.78 -5.19 5.70
C GLU A 106 -2.96 -4.39 6.24
N LYS A 107 -2.98 -4.14 7.56
CA LYS A 107 -3.98 -3.28 8.21
C LYS A 107 -4.07 -1.90 7.57
N ASP A 108 -2.94 -1.38 7.05
CA ASP A 108 -2.94 -0.06 6.41
C ASP A 108 -3.74 -0.04 5.08
N TRP A 109 -3.88 -1.21 4.45
CA TRP A 109 -4.59 -1.42 3.19
C TRP A 109 -6.03 -1.90 3.37
N GLU A 110 -6.42 -2.28 4.59
CA GLU A 110 -7.78 -2.72 4.90
C GLU A 110 -8.76 -1.54 4.92
N PRO A 111 -10.00 -1.73 4.41
CA PRO A 111 -11.07 -0.75 4.57
C PRO A 111 -11.37 -0.45 6.04
N LEU A 112 -11.56 0.82 6.37
CA LEU A 112 -11.97 1.20 7.73
C LEU A 112 -13.38 0.69 8.02
N ALA A 113 -13.59 0.10 9.20
CA ALA A 113 -14.90 -0.42 9.60
C ALA A 113 -15.99 0.66 9.63
N CYS A 114 -15.63 1.89 10.01
CA CYS A 114 -16.54 3.02 10.11
C CYS A 114 -16.82 3.72 8.77
N GLU A 115 -15.88 3.65 7.82
CA GLU A 115 -16.01 4.25 6.49
C GLU A 115 -15.24 3.39 5.47
N PRO A 116 -15.88 2.34 4.90
CA PRO A 116 -15.21 1.38 4.02
C PRO A 116 -14.67 1.97 2.71
N SER A 117 -15.03 3.21 2.35
CA SER A 117 -14.41 3.90 1.22
C SER A 117 -13.00 4.43 1.54
N LEU A 118 -12.56 4.38 2.80
CA LEU A 118 -11.25 4.79 3.27
C LEU A 118 -10.41 3.60 3.74
N THR A 119 -9.09 3.77 3.70
CA THR A 119 -8.06 2.91 4.30
C THR A 119 -7.05 3.83 4.99
N LEU A 120 -6.17 3.31 5.85
CA LEU A 120 -5.13 4.15 6.46
C LEU A 120 -4.18 4.72 5.40
N VAL A 121 -3.87 3.97 4.33
CA VAL A 121 -3.13 4.48 3.16
C VAL A 121 -3.82 5.69 2.54
N LYS A 122 -5.15 5.65 2.35
CA LYS A 122 -5.89 6.80 1.82
C LYS A 122 -5.85 7.99 2.77
N LEU A 123 -5.98 7.76 4.09
CA LEU A 123 -5.86 8.82 5.09
C LEU A 123 -4.47 9.46 5.09
N THR A 124 -3.39 8.69 4.92
CA THR A 124 -2.02 9.23 4.75
C THR A 124 -1.92 10.14 3.53
N ILE A 125 -2.52 9.74 2.40
CA ILE A 125 -2.56 10.56 1.19
C ILE A 125 -3.39 11.84 1.41
N ILE A 126 -4.50 11.75 2.14
CA ILE A 126 -5.35 12.91 2.47
C ILE A 126 -4.61 13.86 3.41
N LEU A 127 -3.83 13.35 4.37
CA LEU A 127 -3.01 14.15 5.27
C LEU A 127 -1.92 14.94 4.50
N ASP A 128 -1.31 14.34 3.48
CA ASP A 128 -0.38 15.07 2.59
C ASP A 128 -1.08 16.25 1.90
N LEU A 129 -2.31 16.05 1.38
CA LEU A 129 -3.08 17.14 0.78
C LEU A 129 -3.54 18.17 1.81
N TYR A 130 -3.86 17.74 3.04
CA TYR A 130 -4.21 18.63 4.15
C TYR A 130 -3.13 19.69 4.39
N PHE A 131 -1.85 19.31 4.39
CA PHE A 131 -0.74 20.25 4.57
C PHE A 131 -0.50 21.19 3.37
N GLN A 132 -1.08 20.90 2.21
CA GLN A 132 -0.97 21.72 1.00
C GLN A 132 -2.10 22.74 0.86
N LEU A 133 -3.21 22.52 1.58
CA LEU A 133 -4.41 23.38 1.52
C LEU A 133 -4.53 24.28 2.74
N THR A 134 -5.26 25.38 2.57
CA THR A 134 -5.66 26.23 3.69
C THR A 134 -7.00 25.77 4.25
N PRO A 135 -7.29 25.89 5.56
CA PRO A 135 -8.53 25.38 6.14
C PRO A 135 -9.83 25.83 5.45
N ILE A 136 -9.88 27.06 4.95
CA ILE A 136 -11.06 27.61 4.24
C ILE A 136 -11.31 26.95 2.88
N THR A 137 -10.28 26.36 2.27
CA THR A 137 -10.36 25.66 0.99
C THR A 137 -10.50 24.14 1.14
N MET A 138 -10.61 23.61 2.36
CA MET A 138 -10.82 22.17 2.59
C MET A 138 -12.30 21.78 2.44
N VAL A 139 -12.87 22.05 1.26
CA VAL A 139 -14.29 21.82 0.91
C VAL A 139 -14.44 20.92 -0.32
N PRO A 140 -15.56 20.18 -0.46
CA PRO A 140 -15.73 19.19 -1.53
C PRO A 140 -15.59 19.74 -2.96
N GLU A 141 -15.84 21.04 -3.15
CA GLU A 141 -15.80 21.73 -4.44
C GLU A 141 -14.37 22.11 -4.88
N THR A 142 -13.39 22.00 -3.99
CA THR A 142 -11.99 22.34 -4.27
C THR A 142 -11.39 21.39 -5.32
N PRO A 143 -10.80 21.90 -6.41
CA PRO A 143 -10.29 21.08 -7.51
C PRO A 143 -9.32 19.97 -7.07
N GLU A 144 -8.41 20.26 -6.15
CA GLU A 144 -7.43 19.32 -5.62
C GLU A 144 -8.09 18.16 -4.87
N ILE A 145 -9.18 18.43 -4.14
CA ILE A 145 -9.98 17.41 -3.43
C ILE A 145 -10.77 16.56 -4.43
N ILE A 146 -11.34 17.19 -5.48
CA ILE A 146 -12.05 16.49 -6.55
C ILE A 146 -11.11 15.53 -7.28
N ASP A 147 -9.92 15.99 -7.66
CA ASP A 147 -8.96 15.20 -8.41
C ASP A 147 -8.36 14.09 -7.55
N LEU A 148 -8.08 14.35 -6.27
CA LEU A 148 -7.71 13.30 -5.32
C LEU A 148 -8.82 12.25 -5.22
N GLY A 149 -10.08 12.67 -5.08
CA GLY A 149 -11.22 11.76 -5.00
C GLY A 149 -11.38 10.83 -6.19
N LYS A 150 -11.14 11.33 -7.42
CA LYS A 150 -11.09 10.51 -8.63
C LYS A 150 -9.95 9.49 -8.58
N LEU A 151 -8.77 9.91 -8.14
CA LEU A 151 -7.58 9.06 -8.07
C LEU A 151 -7.79 7.91 -7.07
N ILE A 152 -8.08 8.22 -5.81
CA ILE A 152 -8.20 7.20 -4.75
C ILE A 152 -9.59 6.55 -4.68
N LYS A 153 -10.50 6.92 -5.59
CA LYS A 153 -11.89 6.42 -5.67
C LYS A 153 -12.65 6.62 -4.37
N THR A 154 -12.61 7.84 -3.85
CA THR A 154 -13.30 8.26 -2.62
C THR A 154 -14.03 9.56 -2.91
N SER A 155 -15.24 9.74 -2.37
CA SER A 155 -16.01 10.95 -2.67
C SER A 155 -15.31 12.20 -2.11
N PRO A 156 -15.37 13.35 -2.81
CA PRO A 156 -14.82 14.62 -2.31
C PRO A 156 -15.37 15.02 -0.93
N LYS A 157 -16.64 14.65 -0.65
CA LYS A 157 -17.29 14.89 0.64
C LYS A 157 -16.60 14.13 1.79
N VAL A 158 -16.30 12.86 1.58
CA VAL A 158 -15.59 12.02 2.57
C VAL A 158 -14.15 12.53 2.79
N ILE A 159 -13.48 12.99 1.73
CA ILE A 159 -12.14 13.57 1.85
C ILE A 159 -12.17 14.87 2.67
N ALA A 160 -13.12 15.78 2.38
CA ALA A 160 -13.29 17.01 3.14
C ALA A 160 -13.67 16.73 4.61
N GLU A 161 -14.45 15.69 4.87
CA GLU A 161 -14.75 15.24 6.23
C GLU A 161 -13.48 14.78 6.96
N ALA A 162 -12.66 13.92 6.35
CA ALA A 162 -11.39 13.49 6.91
C ALA A 162 -10.44 14.68 7.20
N MET A 163 -10.37 15.66 6.28
CA MET A 163 -9.63 16.91 6.52
C MET A 163 -10.18 17.69 7.71
N ARG A 164 -11.51 17.76 7.87
CA ARG A 164 -12.13 18.37 9.05
C ARG A 164 -11.67 17.67 10.33
N VAL A 165 -11.56 16.34 10.33
CA VAL A 165 -11.06 15.58 11.49
C VAL A 165 -9.58 15.88 11.76
N PHE A 166 -8.75 15.97 10.71
CA PHE A 166 -7.34 16.36 10.88
C PHE A 166 -7.19 17.77 11.47
N GLN A 167 -8.08 18.71 11.15
CA GLN A 167 -8.08 20.03 11.81
C GLN A 167 -8.32 19.98 13.32
N TYR A 168 -8.95 18.93 13.85
CA TYR A 168 -9.07 18.71 15.30
C TYR A 168 -7.85 18.00 15.89
N CYS A 169 -7.11 17.26 15.08
CA CYS A 169 -5.84 16.65 15.49
C CYS A 169 -4.69 17.68 15.50
N ASP A 170 -4.82 18.73 14.70
CA ASP A 170 -3.81 19.77 14.51
C ASP A 170 -3.69 20.70 15.74
N PRO A 171 -2.57 20.65 16.48
CA PRO A 171 -2.39 21.46 17.67
C PRO A 171 -2.29 22.96 17.39
N TYR A 172 -2.10 23.37 16.13
CA TYR A 172 -2.07 24.78 15.73
C TYR A 172 -3.45 25.37 15.48
N LEU A 173 -4.48 24.53 15.35
CA LEU A 173 -5.87 24.96 15.22
C LEU A 173 -6.55 24.83 16.59
N ASN A 174 -6.72 25.96 17.27
CA ASN A 174 -7.45 26.01 18.55
C ASN A 174 -8.93 25.67 18.33
N ARG A 175 -9.28 24.38 18.48
CA ARG A 175 -10.64 23.86 18.42
C ARG A 175 -11.10 23.56 19.85
N GLU A 176 -12.02 24.37 20.38
CA GLU A 176 -12.58 24.17 21.73
C GLU A 176 -13.76 23.19 21.75
N ASP A 177 -14.26 22.79 20.57
CA ASP A 177 -15.43 21.92 20.43
C ASP A 177 -15.09 20.43 20.54
N VAL A 178 -16.02 19.65 21.10
CA VAL A 178 -15.93 18.18 21.10
C VAL A 178 -16.34 17.65 19.72
N LEU A 179 -15.40 17.05 18.99
CA LEU A 179 -15.69 16.34 17.76
C LEU A 179 -16.07 14.89 18.04
N ILE A 180 -17.33 14.53 17.77
CA ILE A 180 -17.78 13.13 17.77
C ILE A 180 -17.87 12.69 16.31
N THR A 181 -16.90 11.90 15.86
CA THR A 181 -16.90 11.27 14.52
C THR A 181 -16.29 9.88 14.59
N PRO A 182 -16.84 8.89 13.88
CA PRO A 182 -16.26 7.55 13.77
C PRO A 182 -14.86 7.51 13.13
N LEU A 183 -14.44 8.58 12.45
CA LEU A 183 -13.13 8.70 11.82
C LEU A 183 -12.02 9.16 12.78
N LEU A 184 -12.37 9.61 13.99
CA LEU A 184 -11.43 10.28 14.90
C LEU A 184 -10.24 9.39 15.23
N ASP A 185 -10.48 8.12 15.55
CA ASP A 185 -9.41 7.20 15.96
C ASP A 185 -8.41 6.96 14.81
N ALA A 186 -8.91 6.68 13.60
CA ALA A 186 -8.06 6.44 12.43
C ALA A 186 -7.30 7.69 11.98
N CYS A 187 -7.94 8.87 12.01
CA CYS A 187 -7.27 10.13 11.72
C CYS A 187 -6.23 10.49 12.79
N SER A 188 -6.53 10.28 14.07
CA SER A 188 -5.60 10.49 15.18
C SER A 188 -4.39 9.58 15.05
N GLU A 189 -4.58 8.31 14.70
CA GLU A 189 -3.49 7.38 14.44
C GLU A 189 -2.57 7.87 13.31
N ILE A 190 -3.13 8.25 12.16
CA ILE A 190 -2.35 8.80 11.04
C ILE A 190 -1.65 10.11 11.41
N TRP A 191 -2.31 10.97 12.19
CA TRP A 191 -1.70 12.19 12.71
C TRP A 191 -0.54 11.89 13.66
N HIS A 192 -0.67 10.91 14.56
CA HIS A 192 0.41 10.48 15.45
C HIS A 192 1.61 9.92 14.68
N ARG A 193 1.36 9.17 13.60
CA ARG A 193 2.43 8.61 12.75
C ARG A 193 3.18 9.68 11.95
N TYR A 194 2.46 10.67 11.38
CA TYR A 194 3.03 11.55 10.36
C TYR A 194 2.82 13.06 10.58
N GLY A 195 1.82 13.47 11.36
CA GLY A 195 1.40 14.86 11.50
C GLY A 195 2.46 15.79 12.10
N ASN A 196 3.30 15.28 13.01
CA ASN A 196 4.43 16.02 13.59
C ASN A 196 5.78 15.69 12.92
N GLY A 197 5.76 14.92 11.84
CA GLY A 197 6.96 14.45 11.13
C GLY A 197 7.51 15.48 10.14
N ASN A 198 8.51 15.07 9.35
CA ASN A 198 9.04 15.89 8.26
C ASN A 198 8.02 15.92 7.09
N PRO A 199 7.51 17.10 6.68
CA PRO A 199 6.58 17.22 5.55
C PRO A 199 7.11 16.63 4.24
N ASP A 200 8.41 16.75 3.96
CA ASP A 200 9.03 16.19 2.76
C ASP A 200 8.98 14.66 2.74
N SER A 201 9.08 14.02 3.91
CA SER A 201 8.98 12.57 4.03
C SER A 201 7.55 12.10 3.78
N LEU A 202 6.56 12.80 4.34
CA LEU A 202 5.15 12.50 4.09
C LEU A 202 4.80 12.72 2.61
N TYR A 203 5.25 13.82 2.01
CA TYR A 203 5.04 14.10 0.60
C TYR A 203 5.61 13.00 -0.32
N LYS A 204 6.84 12.54 -0.03
CA LYS A 204 7.44 11.42 -0.77
C LYS A 204 6.61 10.15 -0.62
N LEU A 205 6.28 9.76 0.62
CA LEU A 205 5.49 8.57 0.90
C LEU A 205 4.12 8.63 0.21
N ALA A 206 3.39 9.74 0.34
CA ALA A 206 2.08 9.92 -0.28
C ALA A 206 2.16 9.83 -1.80
N ASN A 207 3.21 10.37 -2.43
CA ASN A 207 3.40 10.24 -3.87
C ASN A 207 3.70 8.81 -4.31
N GLU A 208 4.46 8.03 -3.53
CA GLU A 208 4.68 6.62 -3.80
C GLU A 208 3.38 5.82 -3.62
N LEU A 209 2.61 6.06 -2.54
CA LEU A 209 1.32 5.41 -2.29
C LEU A 209 0.28 5.75 -3.38
N LYS A 210 0.26 6.98 -3.89
CA LYS A 210 -0.60 7.39 -5.02
C LYS A 210 -0.36 6.54 -6.27
N ILE A 211 0.81 5.90 -6.44
CA ILE A 211 1.09 5.01 -7.58
C ILE A 211 0.19 3.78 -7.58
N TYR A 212 -0.25 3.30 -6.41
CA TYR A 212 -1.18 2.17 -6.30
C TYR A 212 -2.51 2.42 -7.02
N PHE A 213 -2.97 3.68 -6.99
CA PHE A 213 -4.27 4.10 -7.47
C PHE A 213 -4.28 4.58 -8.93
N LYS A 214 -3.11 4.69 -9.56
CA LYS A 214 -2.96 5.02 -10.99
C LYS A 214 -3.16 3.78 -11.86
#